data_AF-A0A246BET3-F1
#
_entry.id   AF-A0A246BET3-F1
#
_cell.length_a   1.000
_cell.length_b   1.000
_cell.length_c   1.000
_cell.angle_alpha   90.00
_cell.angle_beta   90.00
_cell.angle_gamma   90.00
#
_symmetry.space_group_name_H-M   'P 1'
#
loop_
_entity.id
_entity.type
_entity.pdbx_description
1 polymer ?
#
loop_
_entity_poly.entity_id
_entity_poly.type
_entity_poly.pdbx_seq_one_letter_code
_entity_poly.pdbx_strand_id
1 'polypeptide(L)'
;MNQFPPDPDAPGPPGTPSLHLTVAFYPPQYAAEVRGAPLARLDARLLHLHARTPLTTLRAVLHDSARLLGAHLTLRGAALDLRADPWSGGGTLRGETLAAARHHLMLPGTPRPLAPADLRALTARWTHGTLLLVQGGQVTEQLNLADELDRLTLHGVLHGPPGPDTRLHAHRLRPGGQLEQWLATPRR
;
A
#
# COMPACT_ATOMS: atom_id res chain seq x y z
N MET A 1 38.36 -20.76 -2.35
CA MET A 1 37.73 -20.02 -3.46
C MET A 1 36.63 -19.15 -2.86
N ASN A 2 36.89 -17.86 -2.67
CA ASN A 2 35.91 -16.95 -2.08
C ASN A 2 34.91 -16.52 -3.19
N GLN A 3 33.71 -17.10 -3.17
CA GLN A 3 32.60 -16.56 -3.95
C GLN A 3 32.14 -15.27 -3.26
N PHE A 4 32.38 -14.14 -3.91
CA PHE A 4 31.72 -12.88 -3.56
C PHE A 4 30.21 -13.04 -3.80
N PRO A 5 29.35 -12.43 -2.96
CA PRO A 5 27.92 -12.36 -3.26
C PRO A 5 27.73 -11.61 -4.60
N PRO A 6 26.76 -12.04 -5.43
CA PRO A 6 26.50 -11.38 -6.70
C PRO A 6 26.13 -9.91 -6.49
N ASP A 7 26.70 -9.06 -7.33
CA ASP A 7 26.43 -7.63 -7.35
C ASP A 7 24.93 -7.39 -7.62
N PRO A 8 24.20 -6.71 -6.71
CA PRO A 8 22.77 -6.46 -6.88
C PRO A 8 22.44 -5.56 -8.07
N ASP A 9 23.44 -4.87 -8.63
CA ASP A 9 23.30 -3.99 -9.80
C ASP A 9 23.81 -4.64 -11.10
N ALA A 10 24.23 -5.91 -11.07
CA ALA A 10 24.60 -6.63 -12.28
C ALA A 10 23.39 -6.75 -13.23
N PRO A 11 23.51 -6.37 -14.52
CA PRO A 11 22.48 -6.61 -15.49
C PRO A 11 22.16 -8.12 -15.52
N GLY A 12 20.91 -8.47 -15.22
CA GLY A 12 20.45 -9.85 -15.27
C GLY A 12 20.67 -10.45 -16.67
N PRO A 13 20.70 -11.79 -16.80
CA PRO A 13 20.93 -12.44 -18.08
C PRO A 13 19.94 -11.92 -19.14
N PRO A 14 20.41 -11.69 -20.38
CA PRO A 14 19.59 -11.13 -21.45
C PRO A 14 18.34 -12.00 -21.66
N GLY A 15 17.16 -11.39 -21.56
CA GLY A 15 15.87 -12.06 -21.71
C GLY A 15 15.06 -12.24 -20.42
N THR A 16 15.56 -11.79 -19.26
CA THR A 16 14.69 -11.66 -18.08
C THR A 16 13.85 -10.39 -18.18
N PRO A 17 12.50 -10.47 -18.20
CA PRO A 17 11.66 -9.27 -18.24
C PRO A 17 11.83 -8.48 -16.94
N SER A 18 12.54 -7.35 -17.01
CA SER A 18 12.75 -6.42 -15.91
C SER A 18 11.59 -5.44 -15.81
N LEU A 19 11.12 -5.21 -14.58
CA LEU A 19 10.22 -4.11 -14.28
C LEU A 19 11.04 -2.87 -13.89
N HIS A 20 10.60 -1.71 -14.34
CA HIS A 20 11.21 -0.42 -14.07
C HIS A 20 10.20 0.45 -13.33
N LEU A 21 10.58 0.96 -12.15
CA LEU A 21 9.75 1.89 -11.39
C LEU A 21 10.33 3.30 -11.45
N THR A 22 9.49 4.25 -11.84
CA THR A 22 9.77 5.68 -11.71
C THR A 22 8.93 6.23 -10.56
N VAL A 23 9.59 6.93 -9.65
CA VAL A 23 8.98 7.59 -8.49
C VAL A 23 9.08 9.10 -8.71
N ALA A 24 7.94 9.80 -8.65
CA ALA A 24 7.91 11.25 -8.71
C ALA A 24 7.26 11.81 -7.43
N PHE A 25 8.08 12.42 -6.58
CA PHE A 25 7.61 13.22 -5.46
C PHE A 25 7.07 14.56 -5.98
N TYR A 26 6.08 15.14 -5.31
CA TYR A 26 5.63 16.48 -5.70
C TYR A 26 6.68 17.52 -5.27
N PRO A 27 7.20 18.37 -6.18
CA PRO A 27 6.76 18.56 -7.57
C PRO A 27 7.49 17.64 -8.61
N PRO A 28 6.80 17.23 -9.69
CA PRO A 28 7.16 16.07 -10.54
C PRO A 28 8.47 16.20 -11.34
N GLN A 29 9.08 17.38 -11.40
CA GLN A 29 10.39 17.58 -12.03
C GLN A 29 11.54 16.80 -11.35
N TYR A 30 11.30 16.22 -10.17
CA TYR A 30 12.27 15.38 -9.45
C TYR A 30 12.01 13.88 -9.63
N ALA A 31 11.41 13.47 -10.76
CA ALA A 31 11.20 12.06 -11.08
C ALA A 31 12.53 11.31 -11.14
N ALA A 32 12.63 10.21 -10.39
CA ALA A 32 13.80 9.35 -10.35
C ALA A 32 13.41 7.92 -10.71
N GLU A 33 14.25 7.25 -11.49
CA GLU A 33 14.19 5.80 -11.60
C GLU A 33 14.83 5.17 -10.37
N VAL A 34 14.11 4.25 -9.72
CA VAL A 34 14.57 3.62 -8.49
C VAL A 34 14.47 2.10 -8.65
N ARG A 35 15.55 1.39 -8.28
CA ARG A 35 15.66 -0.07 -8.36
C ARG A 35 16.37 -0.60 -7.12
N GLY A 36 16.31 -1.92 -6.89
CA GLY A 36 17.11 -2.60 -5.87
C GLY A 36 16.93 -2.04 -4.45
N ALA A 37 18.02 -1.94 -3.70
CA ALA A 37 17.99 -1.54 -2.29
C ALA A 37 17.39 -0.14 -2.02
N PRO A 38 17.61 0.90 -2.86
CA PRO A 38 16.89 2.16 -2.76
C PRO A 38 15.36 2.01 -2.85
N LEU A 39 14.87 1.14 -3.74
CA LEU A 39 13.43 0.89 -3.89
C LEU A 39 12.84 0.23 -2.64
N ALA A 40 13.56 -0.74 -2.07
CA ALA A 40 13.17 -1.41 -0.83
C ALA A 40 13.01 -0.47 0.37
N ARG A 41 13.84 0.59 0.42
CA ARG A 41 13.79 1.60 1.48
C ARG A 41 12.58 2.52 1.38
N LEU A 42 12.01 2.63 0.17
CA LEU A 42 10.73 3.31 -0.05
C LEU A 42 9.59 2.39 0.35
N ASP A 43 9.45 1.23 -0.27
CA ASP A 43 8.48 0.20 0.13
C ASP A 43 9.05 -1.18 -0.23
N ALA A 44 9.22 -2.03 0.78
CA ALA A 44 9.82 -3.35 0.63
C ALA A 44 9.01 -4.27 -0.31
N ARG A 45 7.69 -4.06 -0.42
CA ARG A 45 6.82 -4.87 -1.29
C ARG A 45 7.17 -4.70 -2.76
N LEU A 46 7.65 -3.51 -3.15
CA LEU A 46 7.95 -3.19 -4.54
C LEU A 46 9.09 -4.05 -5.11
N LEU A 47 9.98 -4.57 -4.26
CA LEU A 47 11.02 -5.53 -4.68
C LEU A 47 10.46 -6.89 -5.10
N HIS A 48 9.28 -7.26 -4.62
CA HIS A 48 8.68 -8.56 -4.91
C HIS A 48 7.79 -8.52 -6.16
N LEU A 49 7.64 -7.36 -6.80
CA LEU A 49 6.92 -7.24 -8.06
C LEU A 49 7.81 -7.71 -9.20
N HIS A 50 7.29 -8.60 -10.04
CA HIS A 50 7.97 -9.11 -11.23
C HIS A 50 6.97 -9.31 -12.37
N ALA A 51 7.45 -9.58 -13.58
CA ALA A 51 6.60 -9.71 -14.78
C ALA A 51 5.54 -10.83 -14.71
N ARG A 52 5.66 -11.76 -13.76
CA ARG A 52 4.68 -12.84 -13.53
C ARG A 52 3.73 -12.55 -12.36
N THR A 53 3.91 -11.44 -11.64
CA THR A 53 2.98 -11.04 -10.59
C THR A 53 1.60 -10.78 -11.22
N PRO A 54 0.51 -11.31 -10.64
CA PRO A 54 -0.84 -11.06 -11.18
C PRO A 54 -1.14 -9.57 -11.32
N LEU A 55 -1.82 -9.19 -12.41
CA LEU A 55 -2.12 -7.77 -12.69
C LEU A 55 -2.92 -7.09 -11.58
N THR A 56 -3.82 -7.83 -10.91
CA THR A 56 -4.59 -7.33 -9.75
C THR A 56 -3.67 -6.98 -8.58
N THR A 57 -2.74 -7.87 -8.24
CA THR A 57 -1.71 -7.64 -7.22
C THR A 57 -0.79 -6.47 -7.61
N LEU A 58 -0.34 -6.40 -8.87
CA LEU A 58 0.48 -5.29 -9.35
C LEU A 58 -0.23 -3.94 -9.16
N ARG A 59 -1.49 -3.84 -9.58
CA ARG A 59 -2.30 -2.61 -9.42
C ARG A 59 -2.53 -2.29 -7.95
N ALA A 60 -2.91 -3.26 -7.13
CA ALA A 60 -3.16 -3.07 -5.70
C ALA A 60 -1.93 -2.54 -4.96
N VAL A 61 -0.77 -3.20 -5.13
CA VAL A 61 0.48 -2.76 -4.49
C VAL A 61 0.91 -1.39 -5.02
N LEU A 62 0.83 -1.13 -6.33
CA LEU A 62 1.27 0.13 -6.92
C LEU A 62 0.42 1.31 -6.43
N HIS A 63 -0.91 1.18 -6.42
CA HIS A 63 -1.81 2.23 -5.90
C HIS A 63 -1.65 2.46 -4.40
N ASP A 64 -1.53 1.38 -3.62
CA ASP A 64 -1.32 1.52 -2.17
C ASP A 64 0.04 2.14 -1.86
N SER A 65 1.10 1.75 -2.57
CA SER A 65 2.44 2.34 -2.40
C SER A 65 2.47 3.81 -2.78
N ALA A 66 1.78 4.22 -3.86
CA ALA A 66 1.67 5.62 -4.25
C ALA A 66 1.04 6.46 -3.13
N ARG A 67 -0.06 5.98 -2.54
CA ARG A 67 -0.73 6.62 -1.38
C ARG A 67 0.19 6.72 -0.17
N LEU A 68 0.86 5.63 0.20
CA LEU A 68 1.74 5.58 1.36
C LEU A 68 2.99 6.47 1.22
N LEU A 69 3.49 6.64 0.00
CA LEU A 69 4.64 7.47 -0.31
C LEU A 69 4.29 8.94 -0.59
N GLY A 70 3.02 9.25 -0.86
CA GLY A 70 2.62 10.59 -1.32
C GLY A 70 3.23 10.93 -2.68
N ALA A 71 3.43 9.93 -3.55
CA ALA A 71 4.18 10.07 -4.79
C ALA A 71 3.46 9.41 -5.96
N HIS A 72 3.60 9.99 -7.15
CA HIS A 72 3.16 9.32 -8.38
C HIS A 72 4.14 8.21 -8.71
N LEU A 73 3.61 7.03 -8.99
CA LEU A 73 4.40 5.86 -9.36
C LEU A 73 4.06 5.43 -10.78
N THR A 74 5.09 5.17 -11.58
CA THR A 74 4.94 4.56 -12.90
C THR A 74 5.74 3.27 -12.97
N LEU A 75 5.08 2.15 -13.26
CA LEU A 75 5.69 0.84 -13.44
C LEU A 75 5.67 0.46 -14.92
N ARG A 76 6.86 0.28 -15.50
CA ARG A 76 7.04 -0.09 -16.91
C ARG A 76 7.69 -1.47 -17.04
N GLY A 77 7.23 -2.23 -18.02
CA GLY A 77 7.81 -3.50 -18.47
C GLY A 77 7.53 -3.72 -19.96
N ALA A 78 8.04 -4.80 -20.54
CA ALA A 78 8.00 -5.03 -22.00
C ALA A 78 6.60 -4.93 -22.65
N ALA A 79 5.53 -5.23 -21.89
CA ALA A 79 4.13 -5.11 -22.33
C ALA A 79 3.22 -4.48 -21.26
N LEU A 80 3.80 -3.72 -20.32
CA LEU A 80 3.10 -3.21 -19.15
C LEU A 80 3.46 -1.74 -18.92
N ASP A 81 2.47 -0.85 -18.88
CA ASP A 81 2.60 0.53 -18.38
C ASP A 81 1.46 0.75 -17.37
N LEU A 82 1.80 0.79 -16.08
CA LEU A 82 0.86 1.07 -15.00
C LEU A 82 1.25 2.37 -14.32
N ARG A 83 0.25 3.19 -14.00
CA ARG A 83 0.42 4.45 -13.28
C ARG A 83 -0.47 4.43 -12.06
N ALA A 84 0.07 4.89 -10.95
CA ALA A 84 -0.65 5.12 -9.72
C ALA A 84 -0.49 6.56 -9.27
N ASP A 85 -1.61 7.14 -8.89
CA ASP A 85 -1.71 8.50 -8.39
C ASP A 85 -1.97 8.46 -6.88
N PRO A 86 -1.21 9.21 -6.06
CA PRO A 86 -1.34 9.18 -4.62
C PRO A 86 -2.72 9.64 -4.14
N TRP A 87 -3.45 10.43 -4.91
CA TRP A 87 -4.77 10.97 -4.56
C TRP A 87 -5.92 10.32 -5.35
N SER A 88 -5.63 9.28 -6.16
CA SER A 88 -6.67 8.59 -6.93
C SER A 88 -7.81 8.10 -6.01
N GLY A 89 -9.02 8.61 -6.24
CA GLY A 89 -10.25 8.11 -5.63
C GLY A 89 -10.66 6.79 -6.26
N GLY A 90 -10.78 5.73 -5.45
CA GLY A 90 -11.12 4.39 -5.91
C GLY A 90 -10.36 3.33 -5.12
N GLY A 91 -11.08 2.55 -4.30
CA GLY A 91 -10.48 1.42 -3.60
C GLY A 91 -10.28 0.27 -4.58
N THR A 92 -9.04 -0.04 -4.96
CA THR A 92 -8.71 -1.19 -5.82
C THR A 92 -9.17 -2.52 -5.22
N LEU A 93 -9.48 -2.51 -3.92
CA LEU A 93 -9.82 -3.69 -3.12
C LEU A 93 -11.30 -3.72 -2.71
N ARG A 94 -12.12 -2.75 -3.14
CA ARG A 94 -13.54 -2.70 -2.75
C ARG A 94 -14.28 -3.94 -3.25
N GLY A 95 -15.04 -4.58 -2.36
CA GLY A 95 -15.76 -5.83 -2.63
C GLY A 95 -14.93 -7.10 -2.43
N GLU A 96 -13.62 -6.99 -2.23
CA GLU A 96 -12.78 -8.15 -1.95
C GLU A 96 -12.97 -8.65 -0.51
N THR A 97 -12.69 -9.93 -0.28
CA THR A 97 -12.54 -10.44 1.08
C THR A 97 -11.29 -9.84 1.73
N LEU A 98 -11.30 -9.68 3.05
CA LEU A 98 -10.12 -9.21 3.79
C LEU A 98 -8.89 -10.11 3.53
N ALA A 99 -9.08 -11.42 3.38
CA ALA A 99 -8.00 -12.34 3.08
C ALA A 99 -7.38 -12.08 1.70
N ALA A 100 -8.22 -11.87 0.67
CA ALA A 100 -7.77 -11.52 -0.67
C ALA A 100 -7.07 -10.16 -0.69
N ALA A 101 -7.67 -9.14 -0.07
CA ALA A 101 -7.10 -7.80 0.00
C ALA A 101 -5.71 -7.80 0.65
N ARG A 102 -5.54 -8.54 1.76
CA ARG A 102 -4.24 -8.70 2.44
C ARG A 102 -3.22 -9.44 1.59
N HIS A 103 -3.66 -10.45 0.84
CA HIS A 103 -2.81 -11.18 -0.10
C HIS A 103 -2.34 -10.26 -1.24
N HIS A 104 -3.25 -9.54 -1.88
CA HIS A 104 -2.93 -8.60 -2.96
C HIS A 104 -2.02 -7.46 -2.48
N LEU A 105 -2.21 -6.96 -1.27
CA LEU A 105 -1.36 -5.92 -0.68
C LEU A 105 -0.05 -6.44 -0.08
N MET A 106 0.19 -7.76 -0.13
CA MET A 106 1.37 -8.40 0.45
C MET A 106 1.60 -8.01 1.93
N LEU A 107 0.52 -7.90 2.71
CA LEU A 107 0.57 -7.42 4.09
C LEU A 107 1.13 -8.51 5.02
N PRO A 108 2.32 -8.31 5.64
CA PRO A 108 2.96 -9.34 6.44
C PRO A 108 2.32 -9.47 7.84
N GLY A 109 2.23 -10.68 8.37
CA GLY A 109 1.91 -10.92 9.78
C GLY A 109 0.53 -10.45 10.24
N THR A 110 0.24 -10.61 11.53
CA THR A 110 -1.06 -10.27 12.13
C THR A 110 -1.08 -8.79 12.55
N PRO A 111 -2.12 -8.01 12.23
CA PRO A 111 -2.22 -6.62 12.67
C PRO A 111 -2.32 -6.51 14.19
N ARG A 112 -1.74 -5.46 14.78
CA ARG A 112 -1.80 -5.22 16.22
C ARG A 112 -3.20 -4.73 16.64
N PRO A 113 -3.88 -5.38 17.60
CA PRO A 113 -5.14 -4.86 18.13
C PRO A 113 -4.96 -3.51 18.84
N LEU A 114 -5.88 -2.58 18.64
CA LEU A 114 -5.95 -1.29 19.33
C LEU A 114 -7.39 -0.92 19.67
N ALA A 115 -7.57 -0.15 20.74
CA ALA A 115 -8.85 0.48 21.00
C ALA A 115 -9.12 1.56 19.92
N PRO A 116 -10.39 1.83 19.56
CA PRO A 116 -10.72 2.80 18.50
C PRO A 116 -10.20 4.22 18.75
N ALA A 117 -10.16 4.64 20.01
CA ALA A 117 -9.63 5.94 20.39
C ALA A 117 -8.12 6.04 20.11
N ASP A 118 -7.37 4.97 20.39
CA ASP A 118 -5.93 4.91 20.18
C ASP A 118 -5.58 4.88 18.69
N LEU A 119 -6.36 4.16 17.89
CA LEU A 119 -6.17 4.16 16.43
C LEU A 119 -6.39 5.56 15.87
N ARG A 120 -7.43 6.27 16.31
CA ARG A 120 -7.68 7.65 15.88
C ARG A 120 -6.54 8.60 16.27
N ALA A 121 -6.10 8.53 17.53
CA ALA A 121 -5.01 9.36 18.02
C ALA A 121 -3.70 9.07 17.26
N LEU A 122 -3.48 7.80 16.89
CA LEU A 122 -2.36 7.37 16.08
C LEU A 122 -2.45 7.93 14.65
N THR A 123 -3.59 7.79 13.99
CA THR A 123 -3.78 8.22 12.59
C THR A 123 -3.79 9.74 12.43
N ALA A 124 -4.23 10.49 13.45
CA ALA A 124 -4.19 11.96 13.44
C ALA A 124 -2.76 12.54 13.33
N ARG A 125 -1.74 11.71 13.55
CA ARG A 125 -0.32 12.09 13.44
C ARG A 125 0.33 11.58 12.15
N TRP A 126 -0.43 10.97 11.26
CA TRP A 126 0.09 10.43 10.01
C TRP A 126 0.11 11.51 8.94
N THR A 127 1.24 11.62 8.25
CA THR A 127 1.33 12.41 7.02
C THR A 127 0.76 11.61 5.84
N HIS A 128 0.94 10.29 5.84
CA HIS A 128 0.44 9.36 4.82
C HIS A 128 0.10 8.03 5.48
N GLY A 129 -0.95 7.35 5.00
CA GLY A 129 -1.38 6.03 5.47
C GLY A 129 -2.65 5.56 4.76
N THR A 130 -3.00 4.29 4.94
CA THR A 130 -4.21 3.71 4.33
C THR A 130 -5.09 3.11 5.42
N LEU A 131 -6.41 3.26 5.28
CA LEU A 131 -7.42 2.61 6.11
C LEU A 131 -8.33 1.74 5.24
N LEU A 132 -8.48 0.46 5.60
CA LEU A 132 -9.48 -0.45 5.07
C LEU A 132 -10.62 -0.58 6.06
N LEU A 133 -11.83 -0.30 5.58
CA LEU A 133 -13.05 -0.58 6.31
C LEU A 133 -13.59 -1.94 5.86
N VAL A 134 -13.83 -2.81 6.83
CA VAL A 134 -14.26 -4.19 6.59
C VAL A 134 -15.59 -4.44 7.28
N GLN A 135 -16.57 -4.96 6.56
CA GLN A 135 -17.88 -5.35 7.09
C GLN A 135 -18.24 -6.74 6.57
N GLY A 136 -18.67 -7.64 7.45
CA GLY A 136 -18.99 -9.02 7.07
C GLY A 136 -17.79 -9.76 6.44
N GLY A 137 -16.55 -9.36 6.77
CA GLY A 137 -15.33 -9.93 6.20
C GLY A 137 -14.91 -9.39 4.83
N GLN A 138 -15.65 -8.44 4.25
CA GLN A 138 -15.34 -7.81 2.98
C GLN A 138 -14.92 -6.34 3.13
N VAL A 139 -14.00 -5.90 2.27
CA VAL A 139 -13.58 -4.49 2.20
C VAL A 139 -14.71 -3.69 1.56
N THR A 140 -15.31 -2.80 2.33
CA THR A 140 -16.37 -1.91 1.84
C THR A 140 -15.80 -0.59 1.33
N GLU A 141 -14.72 -0.11 1.97
CA GLU A 141 -14.03 1.13 1.61
C GLU A 141 -12.52 1.02 1.85
N GLN A 142 -11.76 1.76 1.05
CA GLN A 142 -10.31 1.96 1.23
C GLN A 142 -10.02 3.46 1.14
N LEU A 143 -9.58 4.04 2.25
CA LEU A 143 -9.34 5.47 2.40
C LEU A 143 -7.85 5.78 2.37
N ASN A 144 -7.48 6.86 1.70
CA ASN A 144 -6.15 7.47 1.81
C ASN A 144 -6.17 8.46 2.98
N LEU A 145 -5.16 8.42 3.83
CA LEU A 145 -5.02 9.27 5.01
C LEU A 145 -4.00 10.39 4.82
N ALA A 146 -3.39 10.49 3.63
CA ALA A 146 -2.60 11.64 3.24
C ALA A 146 -3.54 12.83 2.98
N ASP A 147 -3.47 13.84 3.84
CA ASP A 147 -4.19 15.12 3.72
C ASP A 147 -5.72 15.13 3.96
N GLU A 148 -6.34 14.03 4.42
CA GLU A 148 -7.79 13.97 4.69
C GLU A 148 -8.19 13.87 6.19
N LEU A 149 -7.26 14.03 7.12
CA LEU A 149 -7.50 13.73 8.55
C LEU A 149 -7.51 14.93 9.50
N ASP A 150 -8.24 15.99 9.18
CA ASP A 150 -8.58 17.00 10.21
C ASP A 150 -9.55 16.42 11.26
N ARG A 151 -10.39 15.45 10.86
CA ARG A 151 -11.32 14.76 11.76
C ARG A 151 -11.75 13.39 11.18
N LEU A 152 -11.23 12.28 11.72
CA LEU A 152 -11.80 10.95 11.46
C LEU A 152 -13.16 10.84 12.15
N THR A 153 -14.23 11.23 11.46
CA THR A 153 -15.58 10.92 11.89
C THR A 153 -16.12 9.81 11.01
N LEU A 154 -16.11 8.59 11.54
CA LEU A 154 -16.83 7.46 10.97
C LEU A 154 -18.33 7.72 11.15
N HIS A 155 -18.87 8.68 10.42
CA HIS A 155 -20.29 8.77 10.17
C HIS A 155 -20.57 7.74 9.09
N GLY A 156 -21.17 6.62 9.49
CA GLY A 156 -21.67 5.63 8.54
C GLY A 156 -22.70 6.29 7.64
N VAL A 157 -22.27 6.68 6.44
CA VAL A 157 -23.05 6.45 5.21
C VAL A 157 -22.40 5.26 4.48
N LEU A 158 -22.08 4.23 5.26
CA LEU A 158 -22.27 2.87 4.80
C LEU A 158 -23.79 2.71 4.67
N HIS A 159 -24.29 1.83 3.81
CA HIS A 159 -25.73 1.56 3.76
C HIS A 159 -26.21 0.91 5.07
N GLY A 160 -26.35 1.69 6.14
CA GLY A 160 -26.66 1.28 7.51
C GLY A 160 -25.60 1.65 8.56
N PRO A 161 -25.97 1.66 9.86
CA PRO A 161 -25.03 1.85 10.96
C PRO A 161 -23.96 0.74 10.96
N PRO A 162 -22.73 1.01 11.44
CA PRO A 162 -21.70 -0.01 11.55
C PRO A 162 -22.20 -1.16 12.42
N GLY A 163 -22.40 -2.32 11.78
CA GLY A 163 -22.83 -3.53 12.47
C GLY A 163 -21.73 -4.07 13.39
N PRO A 164 -22.05 -5.03 14.28
CA PRO A 164 -21.11 -5.63 15.23
C PRO A 164 -19.88 -6.28 14.57
N ASP A 165 -19.95 -6.56 13.26
CA ASP A 165 -18.88 -7.19 12.47
C ASP A 165 -18.00 -6.19 11.71
N THR A 166 -18.20 -4.89 11.94
CA THR A 166 -17.36 -3.86 11.32
C THR A 166 -15.96 -3.87 11.95
N ARG A 167 -14.92 -3.78 11.13
CA ARG A 167 -13.51 -3.72 11.55
C ARG A 167 -12.78 -2.65 10.76
N LEU A 168 -11.80 -2.02 11.40
CA LEU A 168 -10.91 -1.03 10.82
C LEU A 168 -9.50 -1.61 10.78
N HIS A 169 -8.97 -1.80 9.58
CA HIS A 169 -7.57 -2.19 9.38
C HIS A 169 -6.82 -0.99 8.86
N ALA A 170 -5.80 -0.54 9.60
CA ALA A 170 -4.97 0.57 9.17
C ALA A 170 -3.55 0.08 8.96
N HIS A 171 -2.86 0.67 7.99
CA HIS A 171 -1.44 0.43 7.80
C HIS A 171 -0.71 1.68 7.34
N ARG A 172 0.58 1.72 7.69
CA ARG A 172 1.48 2.82 7.36
C ARG A 172 2.88 2.30 7.06
N LEU A 173 3.56 3.02 6.18
CA LEU A 173 4.96 2.84 5.87
C LEU A 173 5.87 3.48 6.94
N ARG A 174 6.82 2.71 7.47
CA ARG A 174 7.87 3.15 8.39
C ARG A 174 9.09 3.64 7.60
N PRO A 175 9.94 4.49 8.22
CA PRO A 175 11.29 4.70 7.71
C PRO A 175 11.98 3.35 7.47
N GLY A 176 12.50 3.13 6.27
CA GLY A 176 13.10 1.86 5.85
C GLY A 176 12.17 0.91 5.07
N GLY A 177 10.96 1.35 4.71
CA GLY A 177 10.11 0.66 3.74
C GLY A 177 9.28 -0.49 4.29
N GLN A 178 9.24 -0.66 5.62
CA GLN A 178 8.46 -1.70 6.29
C GLN A 178 7.04 -1.21 6.61
N LEU A 179 6.07 -2.13 6.58
CA LEU A 179 4.69 -1.84 6.96
C LEU A 179 4.42 -2.14 8.42
N GLU A 180 3.81 -1.20 9.11
CA GLU A 180 3.18 -1.41 10.42
C GLU A 180 1.65 -1.46 10.23
N GLN A 181 0.99 -2.37 10.95
CA GLN A 181 -0.44 -2.67 10.78
C GLN A 181 -1.18 -2.71 12.10
N TRP A 182 -2.42 -2.22 12.09
CA TRP A 182 -3.30 -2.14 13.25
C TRP A 182 -4.72 -2.57 12.91
N LEU A 183 -5.41 -3.08 13.93
CA LEU A 183 -6.81 -3.50 13.86
C LEU A 183 -7.59 -2.86 15.01
N ALA A 184 -8.74 -2.25 14.70
CA ALA A 184 -9.70 -1.78 15.69
C ALA A 184 -11.13 -2.23 15.35
N THR A 185 -11.96 -2.40 16.36
CA THR A 185 -13.40 -2.67 16.25
C THR A 185 -14.17 -1.41 16.61
N PRO A 186 -15.08 -0.86 15.77
CA PRO A 186 -15.85 0.31 16.14
C PRO A 186 -16.61 0.07 17.45
N ARG A 187 -16.77 1.12 18.26
CA ARG A 187 -17.65 1.03 19.44
C ARG A 187 -19.09 0.81 18.95
N ARG A 188 -19.79 -0.11 19.61
CA ARG A 188 -21.23 -0.31 19.47
C ARG A 188 -21.98 0.92 19.96
#